data_AF-A0A7I4Y5H5-F1
#
_entry.id   AF-A0A7I4Y5H5-F1
#
_cell.length_a   1.000
_cell.length_b   1.000
_cell.length_c   1.000
_cell.angle_alpha   90.00
_cell.angle_beta   90.00
_cell.angle_gamma   90.00
#
_symmetry.space_group_name_H-M   'P 1'
#
loop_
_entity.id
_entity.type
_entity.pdbx_description
1 polymer ?
#
loop_
_entity_poly.entity_id
_entity_poly.type
_entity_poly.pdbx_seq_one_letter_code
_entity_poly.pdbx_strand_id
1 'polypeptide(L)'
;MRDAVAIMFEVRPPAVLVSTTSALLNSVAIDGIFNKWIDQFTPVIGDEASQISEPALMALVIHVPWASYIYVGDIQQLEPHVRCPRSTNPTLLGAQRS
;
A
#
# COMPACT_ATOMS: atom_id res chain seq x y z
N MET A 1 -28.11 -2.46 -2.30
CA MET A 1 -27.75 -1.36 -1.37
C MET A 1 -26.38 -0.86 -1.82
N ARG A 2 -26.20 0.44 -2.08
CA ARG A 2 -24.86 0.98 -2.40
C ARG A 2 -24.03 0.99 -1.11
N ASP A 3 -22.76 0.62 -1.18
CA ASP A 3 -21.87 0.71 -0.04
C ASP A 3 -21.49 2.19 0.25
N ALA A 4 -20.99 2.44 1.47
CA ALA A 4 -20.67 3.79 1.91
C ALA A 4 -19.58 4.46 1.05
N VAL A 5 -18.65 3.66 0.49
CA VAL A 5 -17.57 4.15 -0.36
C VAL A 5 -18.12 4.65 -1.70
N ALA A 6 -19.01 3.88 -2.33
CA ALA A 6 -19.68 4.28 -3.55
C ALA A 6 -20.45 5.60 -3.39
N ILE A 7 -21.17 5.76 -2.26
CA ILE A 7 -21.88 7.01 -1.96
C ILE A 7 -20.90 8.17 -1.76
N MET A 8 -19.80 7.94 -1.06
CA MET A 8 -18.76 8.95 -0.84
C MET A 8 -18.20 9.47 -2.16
N PHE A 9 -17.80 8.59 -3.07
CA PHE A 9 -17.25 8.98 -4.37
C PHE A 9 -18.29 9.57 -5.34
N GLU A 10 -19.57 9.24 -5.20
CA GLU A 10 -20.66 9.80 -6.03
C GLU A 10 -21.08 11.21 -5.56
N VAL A 11 -21.23 11.40 -4.24
CA VAL A 11 -21.81 12.64 -3.70
C VAL A 11 -20.75 13.67 -3.34
N ARG A 12 -19.61 13.23 -2.81
CA ARG A 12 -18.52 14.11 -2.36
C ARG A 12 -17.17 13.39 -2.44
N PRO A 13 -16.64 13.20 -3.66
CA PRO A 13 -15.39 12.48 -3.84
C PRO A 13 -14.26 13.13 -3.01
N PRO A 14 -13.48 12.34 -2.27
CA PRO A 14 -12.39 12.86 -1.47
C PRO A 14 -11.30 13.41 -2.38
N ALA A 15 -10.85 14.64 -2.13
CA ALA A 15 -9.71 15.23 -2.82
C ALA A 15 -8.37 14.63 -2.33
N VAL A 16 -8.33 14.13 -1.09
CA VAL A 16 -7.16 13.52 -0.46
C VAL A 16 -7.61 12.30 0.32
N LEU A 17 -6.92 11.17 0.10
CA LEU A 17 -7.09 9.94 0.88
C LEU A 17 -5.83 9.71 1.70
N VAL A 18 -5.97 9.63 3.03
CA VAL A 18 -4.86 9.37 3.95
C VAL A 18 -5.05 7.96 4.53
N SER A 19 -4.02 7.14 4.44
CA SER A 19 -4.02 5.76 4.93
C SER A 19 -2.61 5.35 5.32
N THR A 20 -2.51 4.34 6.19
CA THR A 20 -1.24 3.62 6.37
C THR A 20 -0.96 2.74 5.16
N THR A 21 0.32 2.42 4.91
CA THR A 21 0.75 1.57 3.80
C THR A 21 0.03 0.22 3.77
N SER A 22 -0.14 -0.42 4.94
CA SER A 22 -0.80 -1.73 5.04
C SER A 22 -2.30 -1.64 4.74
N ALA A 23 -3.00 -0.64 5.28
CA ALA A 23 -4.41 -0.43 4.99
C ALA A 23 -4.63 -0.07 3.51
N LEU A 24 -3.72 0.73 2.92
CA LEU A 24 -3.78 1.08 1.51
C LEU A 24 -3.65 -0.17 0.65
N LEU A 25 -2.61 -0.98 0.85
CA LEU A 25 -2.39 -2.24 0.11
C LEU A 25 -3.60 -3.18 0.18
N ASN A 26 -4.19 -3.36 1.37
CA ASN A 26 -5.40 -4.16 1.51
C ASN A 26 -6.61 -3.55 0.80
N SER A 27 -6.70 -2.23 0.76
CA SER A 27 -7.82 -1.51 0.13
C SER A 27 -7.75 -1.44 -1.39
N VAL A 28 -6.56 -1.59 -1.98
CA VAL A 28 -6.34 -1.58 -3.45
C VAL A 28 -6.10 -2.97 -4.02
N ALA A 29 -6.15 -4.01 -3.17
CA ALA A 29 -6.18 -5.39 -3.61
C ALA A 29 -7.40 -5.67 -4.50
N ILE A 30 -7.42 -6.82 -5.19
CA ILE A 30 -8.45 -7.19 -6.17
C ILE A 30 -9.88 -7.06 -5.59
N ASP A 31 -10.06 -7.41 -4.32
CA ASP A 31 -11.31 -7.33 -3.55
C ASP A 31 -11.35 -6.14 -2.57
N GLY A 32 -10.37 -5.25 -2.66
CA GLY A 32 -10.21 -4.10 -1.79
C GLY A 32 -11.29 -3.04 -2.00
N ILE A 33 -11.63 -2.36 -0.91
CA ILE A 33 -12.72 -1.36 -0.86
C ILE A 33 -12.48 -0.14 -1.76
N PHE A 34 -11.25 0.13 -2.19
CA PHE A 34 -10.90 1.28 -3.03
C PHE A 34 -10.43 0.87 -4.43
N ASN A 35 -10.39 -0.42 -4.77
CA ASN A 35 -9.88 -0.91 -6.06
C ASN A 35 -10.54 -0.22 -7.27
N LYS A 36 -11.84 0.09 -7.21
CA LYS A 36 -12.56 0.75 -8.32
C LYS A 36 -12.39 2.27 -8.39
N TRP A 37 -11.80 2.88 -7.37
CA TRP A 37 -11.76 4.33 -7.19
C TRP A 37 -10.33 4.88 -7.07
N ILE A 38 -9.34 4.03 -6.83
CA ILE A 38 -7.95 4.44 -6.60
C ILE A 38 -7.35 5.14 -7.83
N ASP A 39 -7.82 4.81 -9.04
CA ASP A 39 -7.45 5.45 -10.31
C ASP A 39 -7.78 6.95 -10.38
N GLN A 40 -8.64 7.45 -9.49
CA GLN A 40 -8.97 8.88 -9.40
C GLN A 40 -7.86 9.70 -8.72
N PHE A 41 -6.91 9.05 -8.05
CA PHE A 41 -5.78 9.70 -7.40
C PHE A 41 -4.54 9.58 -8.27
N THR A 42 -3.89 10.72 -8.53
CA THR A 42 -2.68 10.76 -9.36
C THR A 42 -1.39 10.72 -8.52
N PRO A 43 -1.18 11.57 -7.49
CA PRO A 43 0.00 11.45 -6.66
C PRO A 43 -0.23 10.52 -5.46
N VAL A 44 0.70 9.58 -5.24
CA VAL A 44 0.85 8.83 -3.99
C VAL A 44 2.05 9.41 -3.25
N ILE A 45 1.82 9.93 -2.04
CA ILE A 45 2.86 10.48 -1.19
C ILE A 45 3.05 9.53 -0.01
N GLY A 46 4.26 8.95 0.10
CA GLY A 46 4.64 8.11 1.22
C GLY A 46 5.47 8.91 2.22
N ASP A 47 4.96 9.06 3.42
CA ASP A 47 5.69 9.58 4.58
C ASP A 47 6.41 8.43 5.30
N GLU A 48 7.52 8.75 5.97
CA GLU A 48 8.42 7.80 6.63
C GLU A 48 8.80 6.60 5.76
N ALA A 49 9.12 6.89 4.50
CA ALA A 49 9.42 5.89 3.47
C ALA A 49 10.62 4.99 3.84
N SER A 50 11.52 5.47 4.71
CA SER A 50 12.61 4.69 5.30
C SER A 50 12.13 3.46 6.10
N GLN A 51 10.88 3.47 6.57
CA GLN A 51 10.24 2.39 7.32
C GLN A 51 9.34 1.49 6.45
N ILE A 52 9.17 1.82 5.17
CA ILE A 52 8.40 0.99 4.24
C ILE A 52 9.33 -0.09 3.67
N SER A 53 8.98 -1.36 3.87
CA SER A 53 9.73 -2.47 3.29
C SER A 53 9.65 -2.46 1.76
N GLU A 54 10.74 -2.83 1.08
CA GLU A 54 10.79 -2.92 -0.39
C GLU A 54 9.64 -3.75 -1.00
N PRO A 55 9.24 -4.93 -0.45
CA PRO A 55 8.08 -5.66 -0.96
C PRO A 55 6.77 -4.88 -0.91
N ALA A 56 6.55 -4.06 0.12
CA ALA A 56 5.35 -3.24 0.25
C ALA A 56 5.35 -2.10 -0.79
N LEU A 57 6.51 -1.53 -1.08
CA LEU A 57 6.68 -0.51 -2.11
C LEU A 57 6.44 -1.11 -3.51
N MET A 58 6.98 -2.30 -3.78
CA MET A 58 6.71 -3.03 -5.02
C MET A 58 5.23 -3.39 -5.17
N ALA A 59 4.58 -3.83 -4.09
CA ALA A 59 3.15 -4.11 -4.12
C ALA A 59 2.34 -2.85 -4.47
N LEU A 60 2.69 -1.67 -3.92
CA LEU A 60 2.03 -0.41 -4.28
C LEU A 60 2.17 -0.11 -5.77
N VAL A 61 3.39 -0.20 -6.31
CA VAL A 61 3.67 0.05 -7.73
C VAL A 61 2.90 -0.92 -8.64
N ILE A 62 2.75 -2.19 -8.25
CA ILE A 62 1.99 -3.19 -9.01
C ILE A 62 0.48 -2.90 -8.97
N HIS A 63 -0.06 -2.52 -7.80
CA HIS A 63 -1.50 -2.30 -7.63
C HIS A 63 -1.96 -0.93 -8.15
N VAL A 64 -1.07 0.07 -8.20
CA VAL A 64 -1.39 1.44 -8.64
C VAL A 64 -0.33 1.93 -9.65
N PRO A 65 -0.21 1.29 -10.82
CA PRO A 65 0.89 1.54 -11.77
C PRO A 65 0.84 2.92 -12.44
N TRP A 66 -0.31 3.58 -12.47
CA TRP A 66 -0.48 4.91 -13.07
C TRP A 66 -0.14 6.07 -12.12
N ALA A 67 0.07 5.79 -10.83
CA ALA A 67 0.32 6.84 -9.85
C ALA A 67 1.74 7.40 -9.96
N SER A 68 1.88 8.69 -9.71
CA SER A 68 3.16 9.36 -9.50
C SER A 68 3.55 9.21 -8.03
N TYR A 69 4.71 8.61 -7.76
CA TYR A 69 5.17 8.32 -6.40
C TYR A 69 6.15 9.37 -5.89
N ILE A 70 5.86 9.93 -4.72
CA ILE A 70 6.77 10.82 -3.98
C ILE A 70 6.98 10.20 -2.61
N TYR A 71 8.22 9.85 -2.29
CA TYR A 71 8.58 9.25 -1.00
C TYR A 71 9.45 10.22 -0.21
N VAL A 72 9.03 10.51 1.01
CA VAL A 72 9.76 11.30 1.98
C VAL A 72 10.17 10.37 3.13
N GLY A 73 11.44 10.39 3.49
CA GLY A 73 11.95 9.57 4.58
C GLY A 73 13.41 9.92 4.87
N ASP A 74 13.84 9.61 6.09
CA ASP A 74 15.21 9.84 6.51
C ASP A 74 16.06 8.59 6.26
N ILE A 75 17.02 8.72 5.36
CA ILE A 75 17.93 7.64 4.92
C ILE A 75 18.90 7.23 6.04
N GLN A 76 19.09 8.07 7.06
CA GLN A 76 19.96 7.77 8.21
C GLN A 76 19.24 6.98 9.32
N GLN A 77 17.96 6.63 9.13
CA GLN A 77 17.22 5.81 10.08
C GLN A 77 17.52 4.31 9.97
N LEU A 78 17.14 3.58 11.01
CA LEU A 78 17.22 2.12 11.04
C LEU A 78 16.41 1.50 9.89
N GLU A 79 16.92 0.39 9.35
CA GLU A 79 16.21 -0.40 8.34
C GLU A 79 14.76 -0.71 8.77
N PRO A 80 13.81 -0.83 7.83
CA PRO A 80 12.44 -1.19 8.13
C PRO A 80 12.39 -2.38 9.09
N HIS A 81 11.54 -2.30 10.11
CA HIS A 81 11.40 -3.39 11.08
C HIS A 81 10.79 -4.64 10.43
N VAL A 82 11.63 -5.50 9.84
CA VAL A 82 11.24 -6.79 9.30
C VAL A 82 11.36 -7.83 10.40
N ARG A 83 10.24 -8.47 10.77
CA ARG A 83 10.23 -9.57 11.77
C ARG A 83 11.01 -10.83 11.34
N CYS A 84 11.52 -10.85 10.10
CA CYS A 84 12.27 -11.97 9.53
C CYS A 84 13.73 -11.56 9.29
N PRO A 85 14.70 -12.24 9.90
CA PRO A 85 16.10 -12.12 9.52
C PRO A 85 16.29 -12.39 8.03
N ARG A 86 17.20 -11.67 7.36
CA ARG A 86 17.57 -11.88 5.94
C ARG A 86 18.03 -13.32 5.61
N SER A 87 18.36 -14.14 6.61
CA SER A 87 18.72 -15.55 6.48
C SER A 87 17.54 -16.51 6.36
N THR A 88 16.31 -16.03 6.52
CA THR A 88 15.11 -16.87 6.44
C THR A 88 14.70 -17.01 4.98
N ASN A 89 15.03 -18.15 4.38
CA ASN A 89 14.69 -18.44 2.99
C ASN A 89 13.15 -18.45 2.83
N PRO A 90 12.55 -17.59 1.97
CA PRO A 90 11.10 -17.54 1.75
C PRO A 90 10.50 -18.89 1.33
N THR A 91 11.29 -19.76 0.70
CA THR A 91 10.86 -21.12 0.33
C THR A 91 10.68 -22.06 1.53
N LEU A 92 11.38 -21.84 2.65
CA LEU A 92 11.21 -22.64 3.87
C LEU A 92 9.91 -22.30 4.61
N LEU A 93 9.47 -21.03 4.59
CA LEU A 93 8.23 -20.62 5.23
C LEU A 93 6.98 -21.08 4.46
N GLY A 94 7.04 -21.10 3.12
CA GLY A 94 5.95 -21.61 2.28
C GLY A 94 5.73 -23.12 2.40
N ALA A 95 6.77 -23.88 2.79
CA ALA A 95 6.74 -25.34 2.90
C ALA A 95 6.19 -25.87 4.25
N GLN A 96 5.95 -25.02 5.25
CA GLN A 96 5.44 -25.46 6.56
C GLN A 96 3.91 -25.45 6.68
N ARG A 97 3.16 -25.19 5.59
CA ARG A 97 1.71 -25.39 5.54
C ARG A 97 1.30 -26.02 4.21
N SER A 98 1.54 -27.32 4.09
CA SER A 98 0.80 -28.23 3.19
C SER A 98 0.17 -29.32 4.04
#